data_AF-A0A0C7R505-F1
#
_entry.id   AF-A0A0C7R505-F1
#
_cell.length_a   1.000
_cell.length_b   1.000
_cell.length_c   1.000
_cell.angle_alpha   90.00
_cell.angle_beta   90.00
_cell.angle_gamma   90.00
#
_symmetry.space_group_name_H-M   'P 1'
#
loop_
_entity.id
_entity.type
_entity.pdbx_description
1 polymer ?
#
loop_
_entity_poly.entity_id
_entity_poly.type
_entity_poly.pdbx_seq_one_letter_code
_entity_poly.pdbx_strand_id
1 'polypeptide(L)'
;MDKGWVCKSDEFRTDDIITRSEVIKILNRVYDYNTKGDIPFNDVYPNDWFYDEVRIALKNNVISSDTKFRPYDFVTKEEFATMIANIETNKKYDSNHDKYINYKDYNQSSPWARNSI
;
A
#
# COMPACT_ATOMS: atom_id res chain seq x y z
N MET A 1 -15.66 22.55 -2.09
CA MET A 1 -15.60 21.08 -2.24
C MET A 1 -14.29 20.64 -1.64
N ASP A 2 -14.34 20.17 -0.39
CA ASP A 2 -13.19 19.66 0.35
C ASP A 2 -12.72 18.37 -0.31
N LYS A 3 -11.62 18.50 -1.04
CA LYS A 3 -10.88 17.36 -1.57
C LYS A 3 -10.12 16.80 -0.37
N GLY A 4 -10.33 15.54 0.00
CA GLY A 4 -9.73 14.93 1.19
C GLY A 4 -8.23 15.21 1.28
N TRP A 5 -7.87 16.06 2.21
CA TRP A 5 -6.53 16.34 2.69
C TRP A 5 -6.80 16.71 4.14
N VAL A 6 -5.97 16.24 5.07
CA VAL A 6 -5.88 16.67 6.48
C VAL A 6 -6.79 17.86 6.75
N CYS A 7 -7.84 17.64 7.56
CA CYS A 7 -8.91 18.60 7.82
C CYS A 7 -8.37 20.02 7.92
N LYS A 8 -9.15 21.01 7.50
CA LYS A 8 -8.84 22.45 7.47
C LYS A 8 -8.55 23.09 8.86
N SER A 9 -7.92 22.38 9.78
CA SER A 9 -7.15 22.91 10.89
C SER A 9 -5.68 22.85 10.50
N ASP A 10 -4.91 23.89 10.82
CA ASP A 10 -3.44 23.92 10.68
C ASP A 10 -2.77 22.96 11.69
N GLU A 11 -3.32 21.76 11.89
CA GLU A 11 -2.92 20.81 12.92
C GLU A 11 -2.58 19.46 12.28
N PHE A 12 -1.35 19.02 12.54
CA PHE A 12 -0.92 17.66 12.24
C PHE A 12 -1.54 16.72 13.28
N ARG A 13 -2.61 16.02 12.91
CA ARG A 13 -3.34 15.10 13.80
C ARG A 13 -2.64 13.74 13.85
N THR A 14 -1.48 13.67 14.50
CA THR A 14 -0.65 12.45 14.56
C THR A 14 -1.34 11.24 15.20
N ASP A 15 -2.37 11.48 16.00
CA ASP A 15 -3.13 10.45 16.72
C ASP A 15 -4.46 10.08 16.05
N ASP A 16 -4.84 10.77 14.96
CA ASP A 16 -6.06 10.46 14.23
C ASP A 16 -5.91 9.13 13.48
N ILE A 17 -6.97 8.33 13.54
CA ILE A 17 -7.03 7.05 12.86
C ILE A 17 -7.35 7.32 11.39
N ILE A 18 -6.44 6.92 10.50
CA ILE A 18 -6.57 7.13 9.05
C ILE A 18 -7.45 6.06 8.40
N THR A 19 -8.27 6.47 7.43
CA THR A 19 -9.15 5.55 6.69
C THR A 19 -8.41 4.86 5.56
N ARG A 20 -8.98 3.74 5.09
CA ARG A 20 -8.43 2.96 3.96
C ARG A 20 -8.27 3.80 2.69
N SER A 21 -9.24 4.65 2.39
CA SER A 21 -9.21 5.56 1.22
C SER A 21 -8.09 6.61 1.30
N GLU A 22 -7.81 7.12 2.50
CA GLU A 22 -6.73 8.10 2.72
C GLU A 22 -5.36 7.43 2.65
N VAL A 23 -5.20 6.22 3.21
CA VAL A 23 -3.95 5.46 3.12
C VAL A 23 -3.56 5.20 1.67
N ILE A 24 -4.47 4.68 0.84
CA ILE A 24 -4.13 4.38 -0.55
C ILE A 24 -3.78 5.63 -1.35
N LYS A 25 -4.40 6.78 -1.05
CA LYS A 25 -4.05 8.06 -1.67
C LYS A 25 -2.63 8.47 -1.33
N ILE A 26 -2.22 8.32 -0.07
CA ILE A 26 -0.84 8.59 0.36
C ILE A 26 0.12 7.64 -0.37
N LEU A 27 -0.17 6.34 -0.39
CA LEU A 27 0.68 5.35 -1.04
C LEU A 27 0.81 5.61 -2.54
N ASN A 28 -0.29 5.85 -3.26
CA ASN A 28 -0.25 6.18 -4.69
C ASN A 28 0.68 7.37 -4.96
N ARG A 29 0.62 8.42 -4.12
CA ARG A 29 1.50 9.58 -4.26
C ARG A 29 2.96 9.28 -3.93
N VAL A 30 3.22 8.52 -2.86
CA VAL A 30 4.59 8.16 -2.43
C VAL A 30 5.30 7.33 -3.50
N TYR A 31 4.57 6.45 -4.18
CA TYR A 31 5.11 5.57 -5.22
C TYR A 31 4.89 6.08 -6.66
N ASP A 32 4.37 7.30 -6.82
CA ASP A 32 4.06 7.93 -8.12
C ASP A 32 3.18 7.08 -9.05
N TYR A 33 2.22 6.37 -8.46
CA TYR A 33 1.26 5.57 -9.20
C TYR A 33 0.14 6.44 -9.78
N ASN A 34 -0.10 6.27 -11.08
CA ASN A 34 -1.08 7.07 -11.82
C ASN A 34 -1.93 6.25 -12.82
N THR A 35 -1.61 4.96 -13.01
CA THR A 35 -2.32 4.10 -13.95
C THR A 35 -3.56 3.51 -13.30
N LYS A 36 -4.71 3.74 -13.92
CA LYS A 36 -6.02 3.31 -13.41
C LYS A 36 -6.37 1.90 -13.90
N GLY A 37 -6.88 1.06 -13.00
CA GLY A 37 -7.47 -0.23 -13.32
C GLY A 37 -9.00 -0.20 -13.37
N ASP A 38 -9.58 -1.37 -13.63
CA ASP A 38 -11.00 -1.63 -13.46
C ASP A 38 -11.29 -1.96 -12.00
N ILE A 39 -12.49 -1.64 -11.52
CA ILE A 39 -12.87 -1.76 -10.12
C ILE A 39 -13.99 -2.79 -9.94
N PRO A 40 -13.80 -3.84 -9.11
CA PRO A 40 -14.81 -4.85 -8.84
C PRO A 40 -15.67 -4.54 -7.60
N PHE A 41 -15.35 -3.45 -6.86
CA PHE A 41 -15.98 -3.13 -5.58
C PHE A 41 -17.38 -2.55 -5.76
N ASN A 42 -18.32 -3.02 -4.94
CA ASN A 42 -19.70 -2.51 -4.95
C ASN A 42 -19.92 -1.29 -4.02
N ASP A 43 -18.91 -0.92 -3.23
CA ASP A 43 -18.92 0.19 -2.27
C ASP A 43 -18.01 1.36 -2.68
N VAL A 44 -17.64 1.44 -3.97
CA VAL A 44 -16.84 2.52 -4.54
C VAL A 44 -17.47 3.01 -5.83
N TYR A 45 -17.88 4.28 -5.85
CA TYR A 45 -18.69 4.86 -6.92
C TYR A 45 -17.94 5.97 -7.67
N PRO A 46 -18.22 6.22 -8.96
CA PRO A 46 -17.49 7.20 -9.78
C PRO A 46 -17.42 8.63 -9.23
N ASN A 47 -18.38 9.02 -8.40
CA ASN A 47 -18.44 10.35 -7.78
C ASN A 47 -17.72 10.45 -6.44
N ASP A 48 -17.22 9.33 -5.90
CA ASP A 48 -16.43 9.33 -4.67
C ASP A 48 -15.07 9.98 -4.92
N TRP A 49 -14.60 10.79 -3.97
CA TRP A 49 -13.32 11.48 -4.10
C TRP A 49 -12.13 10.50 -4.20
N PHE A 50 -12.27 9.29 -3.64
CA PHE A 50 -11.27 8.23 -3.67
C PHE A 50 -11.44 7.26 -4.85
N TYR A 51 -12.43 7.47 -5.73
CA TYR A 51 -12.72 6.53 -6.82
C TYR A 51 -11.49 6.19 -7.66
N ASP A 52 -10.79 7.22 -8.13
CA ASP A 52 -9.58 7.04 -8.92
C ASP A 52 -8.41 6.47 -8.10
N GLU A 53 -8.32 6.83 -6.81
CA GLU A 53 -7.27 6.32 -5.92
C GLU A 53 -7.38 4.80 -5.75
N VAL A 54 -8.61 4.29 -5.59
CA VAL A 54 -8.88 2.85 -5.46
C VAL A 54 -8.52 2.11 -6.74
N ARG A 55 -8.85 2.70 -7.90
CA ARG A 55 -8.50 2.12 -9.21
C ARG A 55 -7.00 2.03 -9.44
N ILE A 56 -6.25 3.03 -9.00
CA ILE A 56 -4.79 3.05 -9.08
C ILE A 56 -4.19 2.02 -8.11
N ALA A 57 -4.66 2.01 -6.86
CA ALA A 57 -4.16 1.10 -5.84
C ALA A 57 -4.40 -0.37 -6.22
N LEU A 58 -5.56 -0.68 -6.78
CA LEU A 58 -5.89 -2.02 -7.25
C LEU A 58 -5.02 -2.44 -8.43
N LYS A 59 -4.80 -1.54 -9.40
CA LYS A 59 -3.96 -1.83 -10.58
C LYS A 59 -2.52 -2.17 -10.21
N ASN A 60 -2.01 -1.57 -9.13
CA ASN A 60 -0.65 -1.79 -8.63
C ASN A 60 -0.62 -2.84 -7.50
N ASN A 61 -1.68 -3.64 -7.36
CA ASN A 61 -1.95 -4.64 -6.32
C ASN A 61 -1.58 -4.19 -4.89
N VAL A 62 -1.76 -2.90 -4.57
CA VAL A 62 -1.65 -2.36 -3.20
C VAL A 62 -2.74 -2.98 -2.32
N ILE A 63 -3.92 -3.17 -2.92
CA ILE A 63 -5.13 -3.70 -2.30
C ILE A 63 -5.61 -4.94 -3.07
N SER A 64 -6.27 -5.86 -2.37
CA SER A 64 -6.83 -7.08 -2.98
C SER A 64 -8.18 -6.80 -3.66
N SER A 65 -8.49 -7.56 -4.70
CA SER A 65 -9.71 -7.47 -5.50
C SER A 65 -10.91 -8.23 -4.88
N ASP A 66 -11.19 -8.00 -3.60
CA ASP A 66 -12.38 -8.55 -2.95
C ASP A 66 -13.67 -7.82 -3.42
N THR A 67 -14.82 -8.22 -2.90
CA THR A 67 -16.16 -7.68 -3.20
C THR A 67 -16.40 -6.28 -2.64
N LYS A 68 -15.71 -5.91 -1.54
CA LYS A 68 -15.83 -4.60 -0.87
C LYS A 68 -14.47 -4.03 -0.53
N PHE A 69 -14.30 -2.74 -0.77
CA PHE A 69 -13.07 -2.02 -0.44
C PHE A 69 -13.06 -1.50 1.00
N ARG A 70 -14.23 -1.08 1.52
CA ARG A 70 -14.45 -0.47 2.83
C ARG A 70 -13.71 0.87 2.99
N PRO A 71 -13.99 1.88 2.14
CA PRO A 71 -13.18 3.11 2.04
C PRO A 71 -13.08 3.94 3.32
N TYR A 72 -14.10 3.85 4.18
CA TYR A 72 -14.21 4.62 5.43
C TYR A 72 -13.80 3.84 6.67
N ASP A 73 -13.48 2.55 6.53
CA ASP A 73 -12.95 1.76 7.63
C ASP A 73 -11.56 2.30 7.99
N PHE A 74 -11.30 2.32 9.29
CA PHE A 74 -9.99 2.64 9.83
C PHE A 74 -8.99 1.52 9.52
N VAL A 75 -7.76 1.91 9.19
CA VAL A 75 -6.68 0.97 8.91
C VAL A 75 -5.98 0.56 10.20
N THR A 76 -5.85 -0.75 10.42
CA THR A 76 -4.98 -1.26 11.49
C THR A 76 -3.51 -1.21 11.06
N LYS A 77 -2.59 -1.22 12.02
CA LYS A 77 -1.14 -1.28 11.72
C LYS A 77 -0.77 -2.48 10.85
N GLU A 78 -1.45 -3.61 11.05
CA GLU A 78 -1.26 -4.85 10.29
C GLU A 78 -1.76 -4.72 8.85
N GLU A 79 -2.93 -4.12 8.64
CA GLU A 79 -3.45 -3.84 7.30
C GLU A 79 -2.52 -2.87 6.55
N PHE A 80 -2.02 -1.82 7.22
CA PHE A 80 -1.05 -0.90 6.63
C PHE A 80 0.25 -1.61 6.23
N ALA A 81 0.82 -2.43 7.11
CA ALA A 81 2.01 -3.21 6.82
C ALA A 81 1.80 -4.16 5.63
N THR A 82 0.60 -4.76 5.53
CA THR A 82 0.23 -5.62 4.40
C THR A 82 0.17 -4.85 3.08
N MET A 83 -0.40 -3.64 3.06
CA MET A 83 -0.43 -2.79 1.87
C MET A 83 0.98 -2.43 1.39
N ILE A 84 1.89 -2.13 2.31
CA ILE A 84 3.31 -1.86 1.97
C ILE A 84 4.00 -3.13 1.47
N ALA A 85 3.82 -4.27 2.14
CA ALA A 85 4.42 -5.54 1.73
C ALA A 85 3.95 -5.95 0.32
N ASN A 86 2.68 -5.72 -0.01
CA ASN A 86 2.16 -5.92 -1.35
C ASN A 86 2.89 -5.03 -2.38
N ILE A 87 3.14 -3.76 -2.07
CA ILE A 87 3.90 -2.87 -2.97
C ILE A 87 5.33 -3.41 -3.20
N GLU A 88 6.03 -3.80 -2.14
CA GLU A 88 7.42 -4.29 -2.23
C GLU A 88 7.54 -5.65 -2.92
N THR A 89 6.50 -6.48 -2.87
CA THR A 89 6.46 -7.75 -3.62
C THR A 89 6.08 -7.57 -5.10
N ASN A 90 5.33 -6.52 -5.43
CA ASN A 90 4.97 -6.16 -6.82
C ASN A 90 6.09 -5.45 -7.58
N LYS A 91 6.93 -4.68 -6.87
CA LYS A 91 8.28 -4.41 -7.35
C LYS A 91 8.89 -5.80 -7.44
N LYS A 92 9.09 -6.31 -8.66
CA LYS A 92 9.84 -7.55 -8.90
C LYS A 92 10.96 -7.55 -7.88
N TYR A 93 11.01 -8.54 -6.99
CA TYR A 93 12.23 -8.85 -6.26
C TYR A 93 13.34 -8.61 -7.26
N ASP A 94 14.28 -7.72 -6.96
CA ASP A 94 15.52 -7.68 -7.72
C ASP A 94 15.96 -9.13 -7.75
N SER A 95 15.79 -9.81 -8.90
CA SER A 95 15.97 -11.26 -9.01
C SER A 95 17.44 -11.65 -8.82
N ASN A 96 18.27 -10.66 -8.49
CA ASN A 96 19.52 -10.79 -7.78
C ASN A 96 19.32 -11.26 -6.33
N HIS A 97 18.75 -12.45 -6.14
CA HIS A 97 19.06 -13.27 -4.95
C HIS A 97 20.58 -13.54 -4.83
N ASP A 98 21.35 -13.27 -5.90
CA ASP A 98 22.80 -13.42 -5.95
C ASP A 98 23.60 -12.31 -5.26
N LYS A 99 22.99 -11.23 -4.75
CA LYS A 99 23.75 -10.16 -4.09
C LYS A 99 24.22 -10.47 -2.67
N TYR A 100 23.75 -11.56 -2.07
CA TYR A 100 24.13 -11.93 -0.69
C TYR A 100 25.20 -13.03 -0.61
N ILE A 101 25.51 -13.70 -1.72
CA ILE A 101 26.45 -14.83 -1.78
C ILE A 101 27.91 -14.36 -1.65
N ASN A 102 28.19 -13.08 -1.88
CA ASN A 102 29.54 -12.50 -1.84
C ASN A 102 29.95 -11.94 -0.47
N TYR A 103 29.11 -12.03 0.56
CA TYR A 103 29.50 -11.64 1.91
C TYR A 103 30.20 -12.81 2.63
N LYS A 104 31.37 -12.54 3.20
CA LYS A 104 32.24 -13.53 3.86
C LYS A 104 31.56 -14.26 5.02
N ASP A 105 30.54 -13.66 5.61
CA ASP A 105 29.78 -14.11 6.78
C ASP A 105 28.47 -14.83 6.44
N TYR A 106 28.12 -14.98 5.15
CA TYR A 106 26.94 -15.75 4.74
C TYR A 106 26.95 -17.19 5.28
N ASN A 107 28.13 -17.82 5.31
CA ASN A 107 28.30 -19.17 5.87
C ASN A 107 28.33 -19.21 7.41
N GLN A 108 28.32 -18.06 8.08
CA GLN A 108 28.31 -17.93 9.55
C GLN A 108 26.91 -17.62 10.10
N SER A 109 25.95 -17.29 9.25
CA SER A 109 24.56 -17.08 9.67
C SER A 109 23.83 -18.41 9.93
N SER A 110 22.72 -18.35 10.66
CA SER A 110 21.92 -19.55 10.92
C SER A 110 21.05 -19.93 9.72
N PRO A 111 20.69 -21.22 9.53
CA PRO A 111 19.87 -21.66 8.39
C PRO A 111 18.53 -20.92 8.25
N TRP A 112 17.90 -20.51 9.35
CA TRP A 112 16.66 -19.74 9.34
C TRP A 112 16.82 -18.30 8.82
N ALA A 113 18.00 -17.72 9.03
CA ALA A 113 18.31 -16.38 8.54
C ALA A 113 18.65 -16.39 7.03
N ARG A 114 19.23 -17.49 6.50
CA ARG A 114 19.56 -17.59 5.06
C ARG A 114 18.37 -17.58 4.12
N ASN A 115 17.23 -18.13 4.55
CA ASN A 115 16.02 -18.24 3.73
C ASN A 115 15.11 -17.01 3.79
N SER A 116 15.52 -15.98 4.55
CA SER A 116 14.71 -14.78 4.81
C SER A 116 15.34 -13.50 4.26
N ILE A 117 16.42 -13.62 3.48
CA ILE A 117 17.19 -12.51 2.88
C ILE A 117 17.11 -12.64 1.37
#